data_AF-A0A2N1RBT6-F1
#
_entry.id   AF-A0A2N1RBT6-F1
#
_cell.length_a   1.000
_cell.length_b   1.000
_cell.length_c   1.000
_cell.angle_alpha   90.00
_cell.angle_beta   90.00
_cell.angle_gamma   90.00
#
_symmetry.space_group_name_H-M   'P 1'
#
loop_
_entity.id
_entity.type
_entity.pdbx_description
1 polymer ?
#
loop_
_entity_poly.entity_id
_entity_poly.type
_entity_poly.pdbx_seq_one_letter_code
_entity_poly.pdbx_strand_id
1 'polypeptide(L)'
;MGLRGEVFSTKLVTNDRTYFFNVKENVYGDLFLNIVESKGTEGGSGKFIRQSVVVYQEDLGEFIKEFQKSLDFIKQTKGQQ
;
A
#
# COMPACT_ATOMS: atom_id res chain seq x y z
N MET A 1 17.37 -6.20 -14.53
CA MET A 1 16.17 -6.89 -15.04
C MET A 1 14.97 -6.16 -14.48
N GLY A 2 14.30 -5.35 -15.29
CA GLY A 2 13.11 -4.61 -14.86
C GLY A 2 11.99 -5.58 -14.51
N LEU A 3 11.36 -5.38 -13.35
CA LEU A 3 10.20 -6.15 -12.92
C LEU A 3 9.10 -5.99 -13.97
N ARG A 4 8.90 -7.05 -14.76
CA ARG A 4 7.93 -7.08 -15.87
C ARG A 4 6.54 -6.74 -15.30
N GLY A 5 5.99 -5.60 -15.72
CA GLY A 5 4.68 -5.10 -15.28
C GLY A 5 4.68 -4.19 -14.05
N GLU A 6 5.82 -3.82 -13.46
CA GLU A 6 5.87 -2.74 -12.46
C GLU A 6 6.16 -1.40 -13.15
N VAL A 7 5.21 -0.48 -13.08
CA VAL A 7 5.26 0.84 -13.74
C VAL A 7 5.86 1.88 -12.80
N PHE A 8 5.50 1.83 -11.51
CA PHE A 8 5.97 2.74 -10.49
C PHE A 8 5.99 2.04 -9.13
N SER A 9 6.98 2.35 -8.30
CA SER A 9 7.02 1.85 -6.93
C SER A 9 7.63 2.90 -6.00
N THR A 10 6.99 3.06 -4.84
CA THR A 10 7.55 3.82 -3.71
C THR A 10 7.43 3.00 -2.44
N LYS A 11 8.25 3.34 -1.44
CA LYS A 11 8.20 2.67 -0.14
C LYS A 11 8.33 3.67 1.00
N LEU A 12 7.66 3.36 2.11
CA LEU A 12 7.81 4.02 3.39
C LEU A 12 8.36 3.00 4.39
N VAL A 13 9.55 3.28 4.91
CA VAL A 13 10.19 2.46 5.94
C VAL A 13 9.96 3.13 7.29
N THR A 14 9.41 2.37 8.24
CA THR A 14 9.36 2.71 9.67
C THR A 14 10.20 1.70 10.44
N ASN A 15 10.18 1.74 11.77
CA ASN A 15 11.00 0.85 12.61
C ASN A 15 10.76 -0.64 12.28
N ASP A 16 9.54 -1.13 12.51
CA ASP A 16 9.22 -2.56 12.36
C ASP A 16 8.37 -2.87 11.11
N ARG A 17 8.03 -1.85 10.31
CA ARG A 17 7.15 -1.99 9.15
C ARG A 17 7.73 -1.30 7.93
N THR A 18 7.54 -1.91 6.77
CA THR A 18 7.78 -1.29 5.48
C THR A 18 6.52 -1.37 4.66
N TYR A 19 6.05 -0.22 4.17
CA TYR A 19 4.93 -0.12 3.25
C TYR A 19 5.46 0.07 1.83
N PHE A 20 4.88 -0.64 0.87
CA PHE A 20 5.18 -0.49 -0.54
C PHE A 20 3.91 -0.06 -1.28
N PHE A 21 4.02 0.94 -2.14
CA PHE A 21 2.96 1.43 -2.98
C PHE A 21 3.39 1.21 -4.43
N ASN A 22 2.87 0.16 -5.04
CA ASN A 22 3.27 -0.26 -6.38
C ASN A 22 2.14 -0.01 -7.37
N VAL A 23 2.43 0.62 -8.49
CA VAL A 23 1.56 0.69 -9.65
C VAL A 23 2.04 -0.35 -10.65
N LYS A 24 1.15 -1.26 -11.03
CA LYS A 24 1.46 -2.36 -11.94
C LYS A 24 0.54 -2.33 -13.14
N GLU A 25 1.02 -2.88 -14.25
CA GLU A 25 0.29 -3.03 -15.50
C GLU A 25 -0.04 -4.52 -15.71
N ASN A 26 -1.29 -4.82 -16.05
CA ASN A 26 -1.70 -6.17 -16.42
C ASN A 26 -1.31 -6.48 -17.87
N VAL A 27 -1.63 -7.69 -18.36
CA VAL A 27 -1.33 -8.09 -19.76
C VAL A 27 -2.13 -7.33 -20.81
N TYR A 28 -3.21 -6.66 -20.41
CA TYR A 28 -4.11 -5.87 -21.27
C TYR A 28 -3.75 -4.38 -21.29
N GLY A 29 -2.77 -3.94 -20.49
CA GLY A 29 -2.36 -2.55 -20.37
C GLY A 29 -3.06 -1.76 -19.25
N ASP A 30 -3.96 -2.38 -18.49
CA ASP A 30 -4.66 -1.69 -17.40
C ASP A 30 -3.75 -1.57 -16.17
N LEU A 31 -3.84 -0.40 -15.53
CA LEU A 31 -3.06 -0.09 -14.34
C LEU A 31 -3.83 -0.45 -13.07
N PHE A 32 -3.14 -1.02 -12.10
CA PHE A 32 -3.69 -1.31 -10.78
C PHE A 32 -2.70 -0.97 -9.67
N LEU A 33 -3.25 -0.62 -8.51
CA LEU A 33 -2.49 -0.31 -7.31
C LEU A 33 -2.33 -1.57 -6.47
N ASN A 34 -1.11 -1.81 -5.98
CA ASN A 34 -0.82 -2.85 -5.00
C ASN A 34 -0.08 -2.26 -3.80
N ILE A 35 -0.78 -2.17 -2.68
CA ILE A 35 -0.25 -1.69 -1.39
C ILE A 35 0.16 -2.92 -0.59
N VAL A 36 1.42 -2.96 -0.15
CA VAL A 36 1.96 -4.06 0.64
C VAL A 36 2.48 -3.54 1.96
N GLU A 37 2.01 -4.12 3.05
CA GLU A 37 2.67 -3.98 4.35
C GLU A 37 3.60 -5.18 4.58
N SER A 38 4.83 -4.93 4.98
CA SER A 38 5.79 -5.93 5.45
C SER A 38 6.19 -5.61 6.88
N LYS A 39 5.73 -6.41 7.85
CA LYS A 39 6.05 -6.26 9.27
C LYS A 39 7.07 -7.30 9.70
N GLY A 40 8.15 -6.88 10.37
CA GLY A 40 9.09 -7.79 11.00
C GLY A 40 8.45 -8.52 12.20
N THR A 41 8.65 -9.83 12.33
CA THR A 41 8.19 -10.55 13.52
C THR A 41 9.15 -10.33 14.69
N GLU A 42 8.61 -10.10 15.88
CA GLU A 42 9.40 -10.06 17.12
C GLU A 42 10.09 -11.42 17.36
N GLY A 43 11.31 -11.39 17.91
CA GLY A 43 12.09 -12.60 18.22
C GLY A 43 13.15 -12.99 17.19
N GLY A 44 13.52 -12.12 16.24
CA GLY A 44 14.75 -12.26 15.45
C GLY A 44 14.78 -13.42 14.44
N SER A 45 13.67 -14.13 14.23
CA SER A 45 13.62 -15.29 13.31
C SER A 45 13.74 -14.94 11.82
N GLY A 46 13.93 -13.64 11.48
CA GLY A 46 14.01 -13.16 10.10
C GLY A 46 12.73 -13.31 9.29
N LYS A 47 11.61 -13.67 9.95
CA LYS A 47 10.31 -13.83 9.31
C LYS A 47 9.64 -12.46 9.17
N PHE A 48 9.04 -12.23 8.01
CA PHE A 48 8.25 -11.05 7.71
C PHE A 48 6.82 -11.46 7.44
N ILE A 49 5.87 -10.80 8.11
CA ILE A 49 4.45 -10.92 7.78
C ILE A 49 4.18 -9.91 6.68
N ARG A 50 3.74 -10.41 5.52
CA ARG A 50 3.36 -9.58 4.38
C ARG A 50 1.86 -9.61 4.18
N GLN A 51 1.25 -8.43 4.13
CA GLN A 51 -0.15 -8.23 3.81
C GLN A 51 -0.24 -7.39 2.55
N SER A 52 -1.10 -7.79 1.60
CA SER A 52 -1.20 -7.17 0.29
C SER A 52 -2.65 -6.78 0.03
N VAL A 53 -2.87 -5.57 -0.46
CA VAL A 53 -4.15 -5.08 -0.94
C VAL A 53 -3.98 -4.64 -2.38
N VAL A 54 -4.79 -5.20 -3.27
CA VAL A 54 -4.82 -4.87 -4.70
C VAL A 54 -6.10 -4.10 -4.99
N VAL A 55 -5.98 -2.99 -5.71
CA VAL A 55 -7.11 -2.15 -6.15
C VAL A 55 -6.99 -1.96 -7.66
N TYR A 56 -7.99 -2.45 -8.40
CA TYR A 56 -8.04 -2.36 -9.85
C TYR A 56 -8.49 -0.98 -10.32
N GLN A 57 -8.20 -0.66 -11.58
CA GLN A 57 -8.46 0.66 -12.17
C GLN A 57 -9.89 1.15 -11.99
N GLU A 58 -10.86 0.24 -12.14
CA GLU A 58 -12.30 0.53 -12.02
C GLU A 58 -12.70 0.98 -10.60
N ASP A 59 -12.00 0.51 -9.58
CA ASP A 59 -12.31 0.77 -8.16
C ASP A 59 -11.48 1.92 -7.57
N LEU A 60 -10.40 2.36 -8.24
CA LEU A 60 -9.44 3.33 -7.70
C LEU A 60 -10.12 4.64 -7.25
N GLY A 61 -11.10 5.12 -8.01
CA GLY A 61 -11.80 6.37 -7.70
C GLY A 61 -12.54 6.34 -6.36
N GLU A 62 -13.38 5.33 -6.15
CA GLU A 62 -14.12 5.17 -4.90
C GLU A 62 -13.20 4.75 -3.74
N PHE A 63 -12.18 3.93 -4.01
CA PHE A 63 -11.17 3.58 -3.00
C PHE A 63 -10.46 4.82 -2.43
N ILE A 64 -9.99 5.73 -3.28
CA ILE A 64 -9.29 6.96 -2.84
C ILE A 64 -10.22 7.88 -2.05
N LYS A 65 -11.48 7.98 -2.47
CA LYS A 65 -12.50 8.77 -1.78
C LYS A 65 -12.74 8.28 -0.36
N GLU A 66 -12.94 6.98 -0.15
CA GLU A 66 -13.13 6.41 1.20
C GLU A 66 -11.84 6.43 2.03
N PHE A 67 -10.69 6.26 1.39
CA PHE A 67 -9.39 6.40 2.04
C PHE A 67 -9.17 7.82 2.57
N GLN A 68 -9.46 8.84 1.77
CA GLN A 68 -9.32 10.24 2.16
C GLN A 68 -10.27 10.60 3.32
N LYS A 69 -11.54 10.19 3.24
CA LYS A 69 -12.50 10.37 4.35
C LYS A 69 -11.98 9.77 5.66
N SER A 70 -11.39 8.58 5.59
CA SER A 70 -10.80 7.91 6.76
C SER A 70 -9.61 8.68 7.33
N LEU A 71 -8.74 9.22 6.48
CA LEU A 71 -7.62 10.07 6.92
C LEU A 71 -8.09 11.36 7.59
N ASP A 72 -9.10 12.02 7.02
CA ASP A 72 -9.64 13.26 7.57
C ASP A 72 -10.29 13.04 8.94
N PHE A 73 -10.98 11.91 9.13
CA PHE A 73 -11.49 11.51 10.43
C PHE A 73 -10.37 11.28 11.47
N ILE A 74 -9.28 10.61 11.09
CA ILE A 74 -8.11 10.41 11.98
C ILE A 74 -7.49 11.75 12.39
N LYS A 75 -7.33 12.69 11.44
CA LYS A 75 -6.77 14.02 11.72
C LYS A 75 -7.63 14.82 12.68
N GLN A 76 -8.95 14.84 12.45
CA GLN A 76 -9.89 15.53 13.34
C GLN A 76 -9.85 14.96 14.76
N THR A 77 -9.81 13.63 14.89
CA THR A 77 -9.76 12.96 16.20
C THR A 77 -8.46 13.26 16.95
N LYS A 78 -7.31 13.27 16.26
CA LYS A 78 -6.01 13.59 16.89
C LYS A 78 -5.84 15.05 17.28
N GLY A 79 -6.58 15.98 16.67
CA GLY A 79 -6.59 17.40 17.06
C GLY A 79 -7.49 17.72 18.25
N GLN A 80 -8.26 16.75 18.74
CA GLN A 80 -9.16 16.87 19.90
C GLN A 80 -8.62 16.18 21.16
N GLN A 81 -7.36 15.71 21.13
CA GLN A 81 -6.59 15.29 22.30
C GLN A 81 -5.44 16.27 22.52
#